data_AF-A0A2V8V6B8-F1
#
_entry.id   AF-A0A2V8V6B8-F1
#
_cell.length_a   1.000
_cell.length_b   1.000
_cell.length_c   1.000
_cell.angle_alpha   90.00
_cell.angle_beta   90.00
_cell.angle_gamma   90.00
#
_symmetry.space_group_name_H-M   'P 1'
#
loop_
_entity.id
_entity.type
_entity.pdbx_description
1 polymer ?
#
loop_
_entity_poly.entity_id
_entity_poly.type
_entity_poly.pdbx_seq_one_letter_code
_entity_poly.pdbx_strand_id
1 'polypeptide(L)'
;MLDSGWNVRSLASAAPGVEFENTNNLGKGKRYSRLKVPGTPYMYPAFDLNHAFEDTDVFVSMAKLKNHETCGVTLSLKNCFGNTPASIYGDNSGVDEPNEKPTSGRGAVCHAGERQPSRSAPQELHVGANHDPGYRVPHIVADIVAARPVDLAIIDGIESMAGGEGPWIRSKPLRLVQPGVLIAGTNPVTTDAVATAVMGYNPRADRGTAPFQTCDNTLLLAERHGIGTTDLKRIEVVGVPIAQALYKYEA
;
A
#
# COMPACT_ATOMS: atom_id res chain seq x y z
N MET A 1 1.20 -14.31 -11.83
CA MET A 1 2.32 -13.81 -12.65
C MET A 1 2.30 -14.44 -14.04
N LEU A 2 2.50 -15.76 -14.19
CA LEU A 2 2.44 -16.43 -15.49
C LEU A 2 1.10 -16.22 -16.21
N ASP A 3 -0.02 -16.49 -15.51
CA ASP A 3 -1.37 -16.29 -16.06
C ASP A 3 -1.69 -14.82 -16.36
N SER A 4 -0.89 -13.90 -15.81
CA SER A 4 -1.00 -12.46 -16.04
C SER A 4 -0.07 -11.98 -17.17
N GLY A 5 0.52 -12.90 -17.93
CA GLY A 5 1.37 -12.60 -19.10
C GLY A 5 2.82 -12.21 -18.77
N TRP A 6 3.25 -12.32 -17.52
CA TRP A 6 4.63 -11.96 -17.16
C TRP A 6 5.62 -13.03 -17.64
N ASN A 7 6.73 -12.57 -18.23
CA ASN A 7 7.85 -13.45 -18.54
C ASN A 7 8.68 -13.72 -17.27
N VAL A 8 8.18 -14.65 -16.43
CA VAL A 8 8.80 -15.01 -15.15
C VAL A 8 10.22 -15.54 -15.33
N ARG A 9 10.54 -16.20 -16.47
CA ARG A 9 11.91 -16.65 -16.75
C ARG A 9 12.86 -15.49 -16.93
N SER A 10 12.47 -14.46 -17.69
CA SER A 10 13.29 -13.26 -17.85
C SER A 10 13.51 -12.52 -16.54
N LEU A 11 12.49 -12.46 -15.67
CA LEU A 11 12.64 -11.92 -14.31
C LEU A 11 13.63 -12.75 -13.48
N ALA A 12 13.47 -14.07 -13.47
CA ALA A 12 14.35 -14.99 -12.74
C ALA A 12 15.82 -14.91 -13.20
N SER A 13 16.06 -14.57 -14.46
CA SER A 13 17.39 -14.43 -15.04
C SER A 13 17.93 -12.99 -15.05
N ALA A 14 17.21 -12.02 -14.46
CA ALA A 14 17.59 -10.61 -14.52
C ALA A 14 18.90 -10.31 -13.77
N ALA A 15 19.20 -11.10 -12.73
CA ALA A 15 20.45 -11.03 -11.98
C ALA A 15 20.72 -12.39 -11.29
N PRO A 16 21.96 -12.66 -10.84
CA PRO A 16 22.23 -13.77 -9.94
C PRO A 16 21.43 -13.63 -8.63
N GLY A 17 20.84 -14.73 -8.14
CA GLY A 17 20.14 -14.75 -6.86
C GLY A 17 18.73 -14.14 -6.85
N VAL A 18 18.08 -14.00 -8.02
CA VAL A 18 16.66 -13.60 -8.04
C VAL A 18 15.78 -14.71 -7.49
N GLU A 19 15.03 -14.38 -6.45
CA GLU A 19 14.11 -15.28 -5.78
C GLU A 19 12.68 -14.72 -5.79
N PHE A 20 11.69 -15.62 -5.90
CA PHE A 20 10.30 -15.28 -5.70
C PHE A 20 9.85 -15.81 -4.33
N GLU A 21 9.23 -14.95 -3.54
CA GLU A 21 8.73 -15.25 -2.21
C GLU A 21 7.22 -14.99 -2.19
N ASN A 22 6.43 -15.96 -1.72
CA ASN A 22 5.00 -15.74 -1.50
C ASN A 22 4.79 -15.21 -0.08
N THR A 23 4.58 -13.92 0.05
CA THR A 23 4.40 -13.25 1.34
C THR A 23 2.98 -13.35 1.90
N ASN A 24 2.04 -14.03 1.21
CA ASN A 24 0.71 -14.28 1.78
C ASN A 24 0.73 -15.32 2.92
N ASN A 25 1.81 -16.08 3.05
CA ASN A 25 2.02 -17.12 4.06
C ASN A 25 3.49 -17.11 4.51
N LEU A 26 3.95 -18.16 5.20
CA LEU A 26 5.36 -18.29 5.61
C LEU A 26 6.36 -18.30 4.44
N GLY A 27 5.91 -18.61 3.23
CA GLY A 27 6.73 -18.77 2.03
C GLY A 27 7.91 -19.72 2.26
N LYS A 28 9.14 -19.22 2.18
CA LYS A 28 10.37 -20.00 2.46
C LYS A 28 10.80 -19.98 3.93
N GLY A 29 10.17 -19.14 4.74
CA GLY A 29 10.44 -19.01 6.17
C GLY A 29 9.87 -20.15 7.02
N LYS A 30 10.21 -20.13 8.31
CA LYS A 30 9.70 -21.08 9.33
C LYS A 30 8.82 -20.42 10.38
N ARG A 31 8.85 -19.09 10.46
CA ARG A 31 8.07 -18.26 11.38
C ARG A 31 7.75 -16.93 10.71
N TYR A 32 6.70 -16.28 11.19
CA TYR A 32 6.45 -14.87 10.90
C TYR A 32 7.40 -13.99 11.73
N SER A 33 7.66 -12.79 11.23
CA SER A 33 8.47 -11.77 11.89
C SER A 33 7.56 -10.66 12.40
N ARG A 34 7.65 -10.37 13.71
CA ARG A 34 6.83 -9.35 14.36
C ARG A 34 7.50 -7.99 14.27
N LEU A 35 6.94 -7.10 13.44
CA LEU A 35 7.40 -5.72 13.29
C LEU A 35 6.49 -4.78 14.06
N LYS A 36 7.05 -4.07 15.03
CA LYS A 36 6.31 -3.12 15.88
C LYS A 36 6.06 -1.82 15.13
N VAL A 37 4.87 -1.25 15.31
CA VAL A 37 4.59 0.10 14.84
C VAL A 37 5.25 1.09 15.82
N PRO A 38 6.14 1.99 15.37
CA PRO A 38 6.77 2.96 16.25
C PRO A 38 5.74 4.01 16.75
N GLY A 39 6.03 4.63 17.89
CA GLY A 39 5.20 5.71 18.41
C GLY A 39 3.81 5.25 18.85
N THR A 40 2.77 5.97 18.40
CA THR A 40 1.37 5.64 18.70
C THR A 40 0.71 5.01 17.46
N PRO A 41 0.55 3.68 17.42
CA PRO A 41 -0.17 2.99 16.35
C PRO A 41 -1.61 3.44 16.24
N TYR A 42 -2.16 3.41 15.02
CA TYR A 42 -3.57 3.70 14.80
C TYR A 42 -4.49 2.49 14.93
N MET A 43 -4.05 1.33 14.40
CA MET A 43 -4.89 0.15 14.25
C MET A 43 -4.33 -1.06 15.00
N TYR A 44 -3.08 -1.41 14.74
CA TYR A 44 -2.41 -2.58 15.33
C TYR A 44 -1.11 -2.16 16.00
N PRO A 45 -0.76 -2.70 17.18
CA PRO A 45 0.49 -2.34 17.85
C PRO A 45 1.74 -2.88 17.14
N ALA A 46 1.57 -3.94 16.36
CA ALA A 46 2.60 -4.60 15.58
C ALA A 46 1.92 -5.46 14.51
N PHE A 47 2.69 -5.87 13.50
CA PHE A 47 2.24 -6.82 12.48
C PHE A 47 3.16 -8.03 12.46
N ASP A 48 2.56 -9.20 12.28
CA ASP A 48 3.30 -10.43 11.98
C ASP A 48 3.35 -10.58 10.47
N LEU A 49 4.53 -10.34 9.89
CA LEU A 49 4.74 -10.33 8.44
C LEU A 49 5.63 -11.50 8.00
N ASN A 50 5.71 -11.76 6.70
CA ASN A 50 6.66 -12.71 6.15
C ASN A 50 8.11 -12.28 6.47
N HIS A 51 8.99 -13.26 6.73
CA HIS A 51 10.37 -13.03 7.17
C HIS A 51 11.18 -12.12 6.22
N ALA A 52 10.85 -12.15 4.92
CA ALA A 52 11.53 -11.32 3.92
C ALA A 52 11.48 -9.82 4.27
N PHE A 53 10.45 -9.33 4.96
CA PHE A 53 10.37 -7.92 5.36
C PHE A 53 11.32 -7.55 6.52
N GLU A 54 11.68 -8.51 7.36
CA GLU A 54 12.68 -8.37 8.44
C GLU A 54 14.10 -8.54 7.88
N ASP A 55 14.31 -9.54 7.03
CA ASP A 55 15.64 -9.90 6.52
C ASP A 55 16.15 -8.95 5.41
N THR A 56 15.27 -8.20 4.76
CA THR A 56 15.62 -7.32 3.63
C THR A 56 16.35 -6.07 4.10
N ASP A 57 17.56 -5.84 3.58
CA ASP A 57 18.33 -4.61 3.81
C ASP A 57 17.71 -3.37 3.13
N VAL A 58 17.18 -3.54 1.91
CA VAL A 58 16.58 -2.46 1.10
C VAL A 58 15.22 -2.88 0.56
N PHE A 59 14.15 -2.29 1.10
CA PHE A 59 12.79 -2.56 0.69
C PHE A 59 12.33 -1.60 -0.42
N VAL A 60 12.11 -2.15 -1.62
CA VAL A 60 11.63 -1.39 -2.78
C VAL A 60 10.14 -1.64 -3.00
N SER A 61 9.33 -0.58 -2.99
CA SER A 61 7.91 -0.66 -3.39
C SER A 61 7.75 -0.21 -4.83
N MET A 62 7.38 -1.14 -5.72
CA MET A 62 7.06 -0.86 -7.11
C MET A 62 5.54 -0.83 -7.31
N ALA A 63 4.99 0.33 -7.59
CA ALA A 63 3.54 0.57 -7.65
C ALA A 63 3.12 1.25 -8.97
N LYS A 64 1.81 1.27 -9.23
CA LYS A 64 1.22 2.03 -10.36
C LYS A 64 0.75 3.39 -9.89
N LEU A 65 0.85 4.40 -10.74
CA LEU A 65 0.24 5.73 -10.53
C LEU A 65 -1.28 5.65 -10.79
N LYS A 66 -2.11 5.19 -9.85
CA LYS A 66 -3.55 4.94 -10.15
C LYS A 66 -4.51 5.44 -9.06
N ASN A 67 -5.79 5.60 -9.40
CA ASN A 67 -6.83 5.81 -8.39
C ASN A 67 -7.10 4.53 -7.60
N HIS A 68 -7.77 4.68 -6.45
CA HIS A 68 -8.32 3.58 -5.65
C HIS A 68 -9.65 4.01 -5.06
N GLU A 69 -10.66 3.14 -5.09
CA GLU A 69 -12.00 3.45 -4.55
C GLU A 69 -11.96 3.71 -3.04
N THR A 70 -11.36 2.78 -2.28
CA THR A 70 -11.26 2.88 -0.81
C THR A 70 -10.24 3.88 -0.29
N CYS A 71 -9.15 4.15 -1.02
CA CYS A 71 -8.01 4.94 -0.49
C CYS A 71 -7.67 6.18 -1.33
N GLY A 72 -8.49 6.50 -2.33
CA GLY A 72 -8.29 7.60 -3.26
C GLY A 72 -7.23 7.34 -4.33
N VAL A 73 -6.04 6.94 -3.90
CA VAL A 73 -4.91 6.59 -4.77
C VAL A 73 -4.29 5.26 -4.38
N THR A 74 -3.77 4.54 -5.38
CA THR A 74 -2.81 3.45 -5.17
C THR A 74 -1.47 3.97 -5.64
N LEU A 75 -0.48 3.95 -4.75
CA LEU A 75 0.89 4.41 -4.96
C LEU A 75 1.82 3.52 -4.10
N SER A 76 3.02 3.98 -3.73
CA SER A 76 3.99 3.15 -3.03
C SER A 76 3.55 2.74 -1.62
N LEU A 77 2.86 3.63 -0.88
CA LEU A 77 2.34 3.33 0.47
C LEU A 77 1.24 2.27 0.39
N LYS A 78 0.21 2.51 -0.44
CA LYS A 78 -0.95 1.61 -0.54
C LYS A 78 -0.57 0.21 -1.05
N ASN A 79 0.51 0.10 -1.82
CA ASN A 79 1.09 -1.17 -2.26
C ASN A 79 1.48 -2.07 -1.06
N CYS A 80 1.95 -1.47 0.04
CA CYS A 80 2.34 -2.19 1.25
C CYS A 80 1.16 -2.80 2.02
N PHE A 81 -0.10 -2.49 1.68
CA PHE A 81 -1.26 -3.20 2.24
C PHE A 81 -1.14 -4.72 2.00
N GLY A 82 -0.56 -5.12 0.87
CA GLY A 82 -0.32 -6.52 0.54
C GLY A 82 0.69 -7.23 1.45
N ASN A 83 1.49 -6.50 2.24
CA ASN A 83 2.49 -7.08 3.13
C ASN A 83 1.85 -7.89 4.26
N THR A 84 0.62 -7.57 4.66
CA THR A 84 -0.14 -8.33 5.66
C THR A 84 -0.43 -9.74 5.15
N PRO A 85 0.13 -10.83 5.68
CA PRO A 85 -0.08 -12.16 5.11
C PRO A 85 -1.56 -12.56 5.15
N ALA A 86 -2.13 -13.03 4.04
CA ALA A 86 -3.52 -13.52 4.02
C ALA A 86 -3.72 -14.74 4.93
N SER A 87 -2.66 -15.48 5.26
CA SER A 87 -2.69 -16.54 6.26
C SER A 87 -3.10 -16.07 7.65
N ILE A 88 -2.82 -14.83 8.01
CA ILE A 88 -3.11 -14.23 9.32
C ILE A 88 -4.26 -13.23 9.24
N TYR A 89 -4.25 -12.40 8.19
CA TYR A 89 -5.13 -11.24 8.02
C TYR A 89 -6.18 -11.46 6.93
N GLY A 90 -6.25 -12.65 6.35
CA GLY A 90 -7.24 -13.00 5.33
C GLY A 90 -8.57 -13.44 5.93
N ASP A 91 -9.62 -13.43 5.13
CA ASP A 91 -10.99 -13.76 5.55
C ASP A 91 -11.14 -15.22 5.99
N ASN A 92 -10.33 -16.11 5.40
CA ASN A 92 -10.24 -17.53 5.72
C ASN A 92 -8.99 -17.89 6.56
N SER A 93 -8.39 -16.92 7.25
CA SER A 93 -7.38 -17.19 8.28
C SER A 93 -8.00 -17.94 9.46
N GLY A 94 -7.23 -18.82 10.12
CA GLY A 94 -7.70 -19.51 11.30
C GLY A 94 -7.95 -18.56 12.47
N VAL A 95 -8.80 -18.96 13.42
CA VAL A 95 -9.10 -18.14 14.61
C VAL A 95 -7.90 -18.08 15.53
N ASP A 96 -7.30 -19.22 15.85
CA ASP A 96 -6.16 -19.29 16.77
C ASP A 96 -4.83 -19.18 16.02
N GLU A 97 -4.66 -19.98 14.97
CA GLU A 97 -3.42 -20.10 14.20
C GLU A 97 -3.60 -19.70 12.72
N PRO A 98 -2.52 -19.30 12.03
CA PRO A 98 -2.59 -18.90 10.63
C PRO A 98 -3.03 -20.05 9.70
N ASN A 99 -3.74 -19.71 8.63
CA ASN A 99 -4.02 -20.64 7.53
C ASN A 99 -2.94 -20.50 6.44
N GLU A 100 -1.94 -21.38 6.44
CA GLU A 100 -0.81 -21.35 5.48
C GLU A 100 -1.21 -21.61 4.00
N LYS A 101 -2.47 -21.92 3.73
CA LYS A 101 -3.05 -22.04 2.38
C LYS A 101 -4.21 -21.05 2.21
N PRO A 102 -3.97 -19.73 2.32
CA PRO A 102 -5.03 -18.74 2.24
C PRO A 102 -5.54 -18.66 0.80
N THR A 103 -6.85 -18.44 0.65
CA THR A 103 -7.53 -18.34 -0.66
C THR A 103 -8.41 -17.11 -0.76
N SER A 104 -8.40 -16.26 0.27
CA SER A 104 -9.26 -15.09 0.38
C SER A 104 -8.45 -13.80 0.53
N GLY A 105 -9.13 -12.68 0.28
CA GLY A 105 -8.59 -11.34 0.51
C GLY A 105 -8.60 -10.97 1.99
N ARG A 106 -8.45 -9.67 2.26
CA ARG A 106 -8.40 -9.08 3.62
C ARG A 106 -9.65 -8.23 3.88
N GLY A 107 -10.81 -8.72 3.45
CA GLY A 107 -12.09 -8.03 3.54
C GLY A 107 -12.60 -7.93 4.97
N ALA A 108 -12.93 -9.06 5.57
CA ALA A 108 -13.50 -9.17 6.91
C ALA A 108 -12.54 -8.67 8.01
N VAL A 109 -11.24 -8.99 7.91
CA VAL A 109 -10.26 -8.60 8.95
C VAL A 109 -9.84 -7.13 8.80
N CYS A 110 -9.29 -6.75 7.64
CA CYS A 110 -8.69 -5.43 7.47
C CYS A 110 -9.71 -4.37 7.02
N HIS A 111 -10.46 -4.62 5.94
CA HIS A 111 -11.36 -3.60 5.38
C HIS A 111 -12.56 -3.33 6.28
N ALA A 112 -13.23 -4.38 6.75
CA ALA A 112 -14.48 -4.27 7.49
C ALA A 112 -14.27 -4.38 9.01
N GLY A 113 -13.20 -5.04 9.49
CA GLY A 113 -12.99 -5.24 10.93
C GLY A 113 -14.06 -6.11 11.60
N GLU A 114 -14.74 -6.95 10.83
CA GLU A 114 -15.78 -7.87 11.29
C GLU A 114 -15.23 -8.95 12.23
N ARG A 115 -13.92 -9.23 12.10
CA ARG A 115 -13.21 -10.14 12.99
C ARG A 115 -11.74 -9.72 13.14
N GLN A 116 -11.13 -10.20 14.21
CA GLN A 116 -9.70 -10.06 14.44
C GLN A 116 -8.86 -10.97 13.53
N PRO A 117 -7.57 -10.66 13.29
CA PRO A 117 -6.63 -11.62 12.71
C PRO A 117 -6.45 -12.83 13.62
N SER A 118 -5.78 -13.88 13.14
CA SER A 118 -5.43 -15.05 13.96
C SER A 118 -4.81 -14.63 15.30
N ARG A 119 -5.19 -15.28 16.41
CA ARG A 119 -4.76 -14.92 17.77
C ARG A 119 -3.25 -15.04 18.00
N SER A 120 -2.54 -15.77 17.15
CA SER A 120 -1.08 -15.80 17.12
C SER A 120 -0.46 -14.43 16.85
N ALA A 121 -1.16 -13.56 16.11
CA ALA A 121 -0.71 -12.22 15.75
C ALA A 121 -1.23 -11.12 16.71
N PRO A 122 -0.57 -9.95 16.76
CA PRO A 122 -1.07 -8.82 17.54
C PRO A 122 -2.48 -8.40 17.10
N GLN A 123 -3.35 -8.17 18.07
CA GLN A 123 -4.75 -7.84 17.85
C GLN A 123 -4.93 -6.32 17.66
N GLU A 124 -6.04 -5.94 17.03
CA GLU A 124 -6.43 -4.54 16.85
C GLU A 124 -6.63 -3.86 18.21
N LEU A 125 -6.21 -2.60 18.31
CA LEU A 125 -6.24 -1.83 19.56
C LEU A 125 -7.66 -1.45 20.00
N HIS A 126 -8.51 -1.13 19.03
CA HIS A 126 -9.84 -0.56 19.25
C HIS A 126 -10.90 -1.38 18.53
N VAL A 127 -10.97 -2.67 18.87
CA VAL A 127 -11.87 -3.64 18.25
C VAL A 127 -13.31 -3.13 18.17
N GLY A 128 -13.86 -3.11 16.95
CA GLY A 128 -15.24 -2.72 16.69
C GLY A 128 -15.53 -1.21 16.81
N ALA A 129 -14.52 -0.37 17.04
CA ALA A 129 -14.71 1.07 17.14
C ALA A 129 -15.08 1.71 15.80
N ASN A 130 -14.58 1.15 14.69
CA ASN A 130 -14.88 1.63 13.35
C ASN A 130 -14.79 0.50 12.31
N HIS A 131 -15.84 0.33 11.52
CA HIS A 131 -15.97 -0.67 10.44
C HIS A 131 -15.92 -0.04 9.04
N ASP A 132 -15.70 1.27 8.93
CA ASP A 132 -15.58 1.97 7.66
C ASP A 132 -14.22 1.66 6.99
N PRO A 133 -14.20 1.04 5.80
CA PRO A 133 -12.95 0.74 5.11
C PRO A 133 -12.16 2.00 4.73
N GLY A 134 -12.83 3.14 4.52
CA GLY A 134 -12.19 4.42 4.25
C GLY A 134 -11.46 4.99 5.46
N TYR A 135 -11.82 4.58 6.67
CA TYR A 135 -11.03 4.83 7.88
C TYR A 135 -9.96 3.76 8.06
N ARG A 136 -10.36 2.48 8.06
CA ARG A 136 -9.47 1.38 8.47
C ARG A 136 -8.26 1.21 7.56
N VAL A 137 -8.48 1.14 6.24
CA VAL A 137 -7.41 0.78 5.30
C VAL A 137 -6.29 1.82 5.26
N PRO A 138 -6.56 3.14 5.19
CA PRO A 138 -5.53 4.17 5.31
C PRO A 138 -4.70 4.09 6.59
N HIS A 139 -5.33 3.86 7.74
CA HIS A 139 -4.63 3.76 9.03
C HIS A 139 -3.76 2.49 9.10
N ILE A 140 -4.27 1.35 8.62
CA ILE A 140 -3.49 0.11 8.51
C ILE A 140 -2.27 0.31 7.61
N VAL A 141 -2.44 0.95 6.45
CA VAL A 141 -1.33 1.21 5.53
C VAL A 141 -0.28 2.11 6.16
N ALA A 142 -0.69 3.20 6.80
CA ALA A 142 0.24 4.10 7.49
C ALA A 142 1.03 3.38 8.59
N ASP A 143 0.37 2.54 9.38
CA ASP A 143 1.02 1.73 10.43
C ASP A 143 1.99 0.70 9.85
N ILE A 144 1.64 0.00 8.78
CA ILE A 144 2.54 -0.99 8.12
C ILE A 144 3.80 -0.30 7.59
N VAL A 145 3.65 0.84 6.92
CA VAL A 145 4.78 1.59 6.38
C VAL A 145 5.62 2.19 7.52
N ALA A 146 5.02 2.53 8.66
CA ALA A 146 5.80 2.92 9.84
C ALA A 146 6.58 1.74 10.45
N ALA A 147 5.99 0.53 10.48
CA ALA A 147 6.62 -0.67 11.01
C ALA A 147 7.75 -1.21 10.11
N ARG A 148 7.60 -1.13 8.78
CA ARG A 148 8.67 -1.36 7.80
C ARG A 148 8.62 -0.30 6.70
N PRO A 149 9.40 0.79 6.86
CA PRO A 149 9.50 1.83 5.84
C PRO A 149 10.00 1.29 4.51
N VAL A 150 9.49 1.86 3.43
CA VAL A 150 9.99 1.64 2.07
C VAL A 150 11.26 2.49 1.90
N ASP A 151 12.35 1.85 1.50
CA ASP A 151 13.65 2.48 1.29
C ASP A 151 13.76 3.11 -0.11
N LEU A 152 13.04 2.55 -1.10
CA LEU A 152 12.91 3.11 -2.44
C LEU A 152 11.49 2.91 -2.97
N ALA A 153 10.79 4.02 -3.21
CA ALA A 153 9.50 4.03 -3.89
C ALA A 153 9.71 4.23 -5.39
N ILE A 154 9.11 3.37 -6.22
CA ILE A 154 9.06 3.51 -7.68
C ILE A 154 7.60 3.43 -8.10
N ILE A 155 7.12 4.48 -8.75
CA ILE A 155 5.73 4.63 -9.18
C ILE A 155 5.71 4.74 -10.70
N ASP A 156 5.15 3.72 -11.33
CA ASP A 156 5.00 3.63 -12.78
C ASP A 156 3.66 4.24 -13.23
N GLY A 157 3.76 5.39 -13.89
CA GLY A 157 2.68 6.09 -14.57
C GLY A 157 2.87 6.17 -16.08
N ILE A 158 3.61 5.25 -16.72
CA ILE A 158 3.78 5.25 -18.19
C ILE A 158 2.41 5.08 -18.85
N GLU A 159 1.75 3.97 -18.52
CA GLU A 159 0.33 3.72 -18.78
C GLU A 159 -0.35 3.34 -17.47
N SER A 160 -1.54 3.85 -17.20
CA SER A 160 -2.21 3.63 -15.93
C SER A 160 -3.73 3.66 -16.08
N MET A 161 -4.42 3.60 -14.94
CA MET A 161 -5.87 3.67 -14.87
C MET A 161 -6.34 4.79 -13.95
N ALA A 162 -7.35 5.53 -14.42
CA ALA A 162 -8.12 6.48 -13.64
C ALA A 162 -9.52 5.93 -13.34
N GLY A 163 -10.13 6.42 -12.27
CA GLY A 163 -11.50 6.07 -11.86
C GLY A 163 -11.62 4.94 -10.84
N GLY A 164 -10.56 4.15 -10.60
CA GLY A 164 -10.56 3.08 -9.58
C GLY A 164 -9.34 2.17 -9.71
N GLU A 165 -9.29 1.11 -8.90
CA GLU A 165 -8.14 0.20 -8.85
C GLU A 165 -8.28 -1.08 -9.70
N GLY A 166 -9.47 -1.37 -10.24
CA GLY A 166 -9.75 -2.57 -11.03
C GLY A 166 -11.15 -2.59 -11.67
N PRO A 167 -11.40 -3.52 -12.63
CA PRO A 167 -12.64 -3.62 -13.42
C PRO A 167 -13.91 -3.89 -12.61
N TRP A 168 -13.79 -4.25 -11.34
CA TRP A 168 -14.93 -4.43 -10.43
C TRP A 168 -15.49 -3.11 -9.89
N ILE A 169 -14.78 -1.99 -10.06
CA ILE A 169 -15.25 -0.67 -9.63
C ILE A 169 -16.39 -0.20 -10.51
N ARG A 170 -17.50 0.20 -9.86
CA ARG A 170 -18.75 0.65 -10.51
C ARG A 170 -19.13 2.08 -10.19
N SER A 171 -18.45 2.72 -9.25
CA SER A 171 -18.72 4.10 -8.80
C SER A 171 -18.44 5.12 -9.89
N LYS A 172 -17.43 4.88 -10.73
CA LYS A 172 -16.99 5.74 -11.82
C LYS A 172 -16.53 4.91 -13.02
N PRO A 173 -16.62 5.44 -14.25
CA PRO A 173 -16.02 4.80 -15.42
C PRO A 173 -14.51 4.68 -15.27
N LEU A 174 -13.98 3.48 -15.53
CA LEU A 174 -12.54 3.28 -15.62
C LEU A 174 -12.02 3.81 -16.95
N ARG A 175 -10.86 4.46 -16.90
CA ARG A 175 -10.21 5.02 -18.09
C ARG A 175 -8.76 4.58 -18.12
N LEU A 176 -8.33 4.05 -19.26
CA LEU A 176 -6.91 3.94 -19.57
C LEU A 176 -6.37 5.35 -19.76
N VAL A 177 -5.26 5.65 -19.10
CA VAL A 177 -4.58 6.95 -19.16
C VAL A 177 -3.10 6.73 -19.40
N GLN A 178 -2.43 7.71 -20.01
CA GLN A 178 -1.00 7.63 -20.32
C GLN A 178 -0.27 8.89 -19.82
N PRO A 179 -0.05 9.03 -18.50
CA PRO A 179 0.70 10.15 -17.94
C PRO A 179 2.14 10.23 -18.46
N GLY A 180 2.75 9.09 -18.84
CA GLY A 180 4.08 9.04 -19.44
C GLY A 180 5.23 9.33 -18.45
N VAL A 181 5.02 9.06 -17.17
CA VAL A 181 6.00 9.37 -16.11
C VAL A 181 6.44 8.15 -15.33
N LEU A 182 7.69 8.19 -14.85
CA LEU A 182 8.19 7.38 -13.76
C LEU A 182 8.56 8.32 -12.61
N ILE A 183 8.08 8.04 -11.41
CA ILE A 183 8.36 8.84 -10.22
C ILE A 183 9.05 7.92 -9.22
N ALA A 184 10.24 8.31 -8.76
CA ALA A 184 10.99 7.52 -7.79
C ALA A 184 11.63 8.39 -6.73
N GLY A 185 11.78 7.85 -5.52
CA GLY A 185 12.42 8.54 -4.41
C GLY A 185 12.69 7.63 -3.23
N THR A 186 13.63 8.06 -2.38
CA THR A 186 14.07 7.30 -1.19
C THR A 186 13.24 7.59 0.06
N ASN A 187 12.20 8.42 -0.06
CA ASN A 187 11.21 8.63 0.98
C ASN A 187 9.81 8.39 0.39
N PRO A 188 9.05 7.42 0.90
CA PRO A 188 7.81 7.00 0.26
C PRO A 188 6.69 8.03 0.40
N VAL A 189 6.66 8.79 1.51
CA VAL A 189 5.64 9.84 1.73
C VAL A 189 5.86 11.00 0.78
N THR A 190 7.11 11.46 0.62
CA THR A 190 7.39 12.57 -0.31
C THR A 190 7.16 12.14 -1.76
N THR A 191 7.51 10.88 -2.10
CA THR A 191 7.32 10.33 -3.44
C THR A 191 5.82 10.21 -3.79
N ASP A 192 5.01 9.66 -2.87
CA ASP A 192 3.56 9.56 -3.06
C ASP A 192 2.88 10.93 -3.08
N ALA A 193 3.40 11.92 -2.34
CA ALA A 193 2.89 13.29 -2.37
C ALA A 193 3.13 13.95 -3.74
N VAL A 194 4.33 13.81 -4.30
CA VAL A 194 4.66 14.28 -5.66
C VAL A 194 3.80 13.56 -6.70
N ALA A 195 3.65 12.24 -6.59
CA ALA A 195 2.83 11.46 -7.49
C ALA A 195 1.35 11.86 -7.44
N THR A 196 0.82 12.09 -6.24
CA THR A 196 -0.55 12.60 -6.06
C THR A 196 -0.72 13.98 -6.70
N ALA A 197 0.26 14.87 -6.58
CA ALA A 197 0.25 16.18 -7.24
C ALA A 197 0.32 16.07 -8.78
N VAL A 198 1.13 15.14 -9.29
CA VAL A 198 1.22 14.83 -10.73
C VAL A 198 -0.13 14.33 -11.26
N MET A 199 -0.89 13.56 -10.49
CA MET A 199 -2.26 13.13 -10.84
C MET A 199 -3.29 14.27 -10.86
N GLY A 200 -2.88 15.49 -10.47
CA GLY A 200 -3.73 16.68 -10.40
C GLY A 200 -4.48 16.85 -9.09
N TYR A 201 -4.07 16.14 -8.04
CA TYR A 201 -4.69 16.19 -6.72
C TYR A 201 -3.86 17.00 -5.72
N ASN A 202 -4.52 17.49 -4.66
CA ASN A 202 -3.81 18.02 -3.52
C ASN A 202 -3.35 16.85 -2.61
N PRO A 203 -2.04 16.61 -2.43
CA PRO A 203 -1.55 15.55 -1.54
C PRO A 203 -1.92 15.76 -0.06
N ARG A 204 -2.32 16.99 0.29
CA ARG A 204 -2.78 17.38 1.63
C ARG A 204 -4.30 17.55 1.71
N ALA A 205 -5.05 17.04 0.74
CA ALA A 205 -6.51 17.05 0.80
C ALA A 205 -7.01 16.27 2.02
N ASP A 206 -7.93 16.85 2.76
CA ASP A 206 -8.63 16.17 3.84
C ASP A 206 -9.70 15.22 3.30
N ARG A 207 -10.15 14.31 4.16
CA ARG A 207 -11.29 13.44 3.88
C ARG A 207 -12.49 14.27 3.42
N GLY A 208 -13.17 13.81 2.37
CA GLY A 208 -14.26 14.54 1.71
C GLY A 208 -13.81 15.36 0.49
N THR A 209 -12.51 15.51 0.27
CA THR A 209 -11.95 16.18 -0.90
C THR A 209 -11.26 15.17 -1.80
N ALA A 210 -11.39 15.32 -3.12
CA ALA A 210 -10.69 14.46 -4.06
C ALA A 210 -9.16 14.43 -3.83
N PRO A 211 -8.51 13.25 -3.88
CA PRO A 211 -9.04 11.92 -4.21
C PRO A 211 -9.53 11.15 -2.97
N PHE A 212 -9.50 11.76 -1.79
CA PHE A 212 -9.88 11.15 -0.51
C PHE A 212 -11.35 11.43 -0.16
N GLN A 213 -12.26 11.32 -1.12
CA GLN A 213 -13.67 11.69 -0.90
C GLN A 213 -14.34 10.89 0.22
N THR A 214 -14.02 9.59 0.31
CA THR A 214 -14.66 8.65 1.23
C THR A 214 -13.71 8.08 2.27
N CYS A 215 -12.45 8.51 2.29
CA CYS A 215 -11.41 7.92 3.12
C CYS A 215 -10.49 8.96 3.76
N ASP A 216 -9.80 8.55 4.82
CA ASP A 216 -8.76 9.36 5.41
C ASP A 216 -7.51 9.36 4.51
N ASN A 217 -6.84 10.50 4.47
CA ASN A 217 -5.64 10.66 3.65
C ASN A 217 -4.48 9.87 4.25
N THR A 218 -4.14 8.75 3.61
CA THR A 218 -3.05 7.85 4.04
C THR A 218 -1.70 8.57 4.12
N LEU A 219 -1.45 9.54 3.22
CA LEU A 219 -0.19 10.28 3.19
C LEU A 219 -0.05 11.19 4.42
N LEU A 220 -1.14 11.84 4.86
CA LEU A 220 -1.15 12.64 6.09
C LEU A 220 -1.05 11.78 7.36
N LEU A 221 -1.58 10.56 7.33
CA LEU A 221 -1.40 9.60 8.44
C LEU A 221 0.05 9.13 8.55
N ALA A 222 0.70 8.86 7.41
CA ALA A 222 2.11 8.49 7.35
C ALA A 222 3.06 9.67 7.69
N GLU A 223 2.72 10.90 7.29
CA GLU A 223 3.42 12.11 7.73
C GLU A 223 3.34 12.28 9.25
N ARG A 224 2.19 11.99 9.86
CA ARG A 224 2.01 12.01 11.33
C ARG A 224 2.84 10.96 12.06
N HIS A 225 3.14 9.83 11.42
CA HIS A 225 4.13 8.86 11.91
C HIS A 225 5.58 9.34 11.77
N GLY A 226 5.82 10.52 11.19
CA GLY A 226 7.15 11.10 11.01
C GLY A 226 7.95 10.49 9.87
N ILE A 227 7.32 9.71 8.99
CA ILE A 227 8.01 8.97 7.92
C ILE A 227 8.56 9.92 6.85
N GLY A 228 7.87 11.04 6.59
CA GLY A 228 8.27 12.04 5.60
C GLY A 228 7.29 13.21 5.62
N THR A 229 7.27 14.01 4.54
CA THR A 229 6.35 15.15 4.43
C THR A 229 5.54 15.13 3.15
N THR A 230 4.32 15.65 3.23
CA THR A 230 3.40 15.85 2.10
C THR A 230 3.42 17.29 1.58
N ASP A 231 4.16 18.19 2.24
CA ASP A 231 4.32 19.56 1.80
C ASP A 231 5.29 19.63 0.61
N LEU A 232 4.72 19.82 -0.58
CA LEU A 232 5.48 19.92 -1.84
C LEU A 232 6.56 21.01 -1.81
N LYS A 233 6.43 22.05 -0.98
CA LYS A 233 7.46 23.10 -0.87
C LYS A 233 8.73 22.63 -0.14
N ARG A 234 8.64 21.50 0.56
CA ARG A 234 9.73 20.89 1.34
C ARG A 234 10.28 19.64 0.66
N ILE A 235 9.85 19.34 -0.57
CA ILE A 235 10.26 18.17 -1.33
C ILE A 235 11.11 18.64 -2.51
N GLU A 236 12.35 18.15 -2.57
CA GLU A 236 13.18 18.31 -3.76
C GLU A 236 12.64 17.44 -4.89
N VAL A 237 12.37 18.05 -6.03
CA VAL A 237 11.96 17.34 -7.26
C VAL A 237 13.01 17.60 -8.32
N VAL A 238 13.70 16.53 -8.71
CA VAL A 238 14.70 16.54 -9.79
C VAL A 238 14.07 15.94 -11.05
N GLY A 239 14.39 16.51 -12.22
CA GLY A 239 13.84 16.09 -13.51
C GLY A 239 12.70 16.99 -13.98
N VAL A 240 11.62 16.40 -14.50
CA VAL A 240 10.46 17.15 -15.01
C VAL A 240 9.72 17.82 -13.85
N PRO A 241 9.49 19.15 -13.87
CA PRO A 241 8.72 19.83 -12.85
C PRO A 241 7.29 19.29 -12.74
N ILE A 242 6.72 19.24 -11.53
CA ILE A 242 5.34 18.75 -11.30
C ILE A 242 4.33 19.44 -12.23
N ALA A 243 4.46 20.76 -12.42
CA ALA A 243 3.57 21.53 -13.30
C ALA A 243 3.60 21.07 -14.77
N GLN A 244 4.73 20.54 -15.24
CA GLN A 244 4.88 20.01 -16.60
C GLN A 244 4.49 18.53 -16.69
N ALA A 245 4.66 17.78 -15.59
CA ALA A 245 4.27 16.37 -15.49
C ALA A 245 2.76 16.18 -15.22
N LEU A 246 2.03 17.25 -14.91
CA LEU A 246 0.62 17.22 -14.52
C LEU A 246 -0.25 16.47 -15.53
N TYR A 247 -0.92 15.42 -15.06
CA TYR A 247 -1.93 14.68 -15.80
C TYR A 247 -3.16 14.52 -14.92
N LYS A 248 -4.29 15.11 -15.31
CA LYS A 248 -5.51 15.11 -14.48
C LYS A 248 -6.23 13.75 -14.53
N TYR A 249 -6.37 13.12 -13.37
CA TYR A 249 -7.10 11.85 -13.23
C TYR A 249 -8.60 12.04 -13.03
N GLU A 250 -9.05 13.24 -12.66
CA GLU A 250 -10.48 13.60 -12.77
C GLU A 250 -10.77 14.06 -14.19
N ALA A 251 -11.95 13.65 -14.70
CA ALA A 251 -12.47 14.08 -15.98
C ALA A 251 -13.15 15.44 -15.86
#